data_AF-A0A3S3QT41-F1
#
_entry.id   AF-A0A3S3QT41-F1
#
_cell.length_a   1.000
_cell.length_b   1.000
_cell.length_c   1.000
_cell.angle_alpha   90.00
_cell.angle_beta   90.00
_cell.angle_gamma   90.00
#
_symmetry.space_group_name_H-M   'P 1'
#
loop_
_entity.id
_entity.type
_entity.pdbx_description
1 polymer ?
#
loop_
_entity_poly.entity_id
_entity_poly.type
_entity_poly.pdbx_seq_one_letter_code
_entity_poly.pdbx_strand_id
1 'polypeptide(L)'
;MKKTLKNLTKFLMLLVLVSSCQEDDKTFGAIVSPTNLTISYEIVGKDAANPDGDGSGKVILKATADNATSYKFLFSDETSENSPSGEYTKQFTKNGVNTYTVTAVAYGTGGTATNTSIEVTVYSDFSDPEAIQFLTAGSTKTWYWAASKQGHLGVGPNDNSDDNAIPKFYGAAPFEKELGSSSCLYLEKLVFSLEGETIKFKLDTDGSAFFNKSYNSVGGSGDTSQDLCLTYDTSGLKTVTLGPSNSVVPTGKTRGTSMTFADNGFMGYYVGATTYEILKITATEMQVRAVMGNDPTLAWYHTFTTKTIEEQKQASNPEPSNLVFSDEFDVDGAPDASKWTMELGTGQSGWGNNEAQSYKAENAVVSGGMLKITAKAEAFDGKQYTSARMKTEGKFDFKYGKIEIKAKLPKGSGTWPALWMLGANYATQQWPACGELDMMEHIGNKQGEVHATLHYPGHSGAGGVGGFTNIPDVSETFHIYKTIWDAEKIRFFIDGTLYYTFANDASKPFNANFFLILNVAMGGNYGGAIAPGFVSSAMEVDYVKVFQ
;
A
#
# COMPACT_ATOMS: atom_id res chain seq x y z
N MET A 1 -12.60 35.36 67.52
CA MET A 1 -11.35 35.99 67.06
C MET A 1 -10.14 35.05 66.93
N LYS A 2 -9.91 34.06 67.81
CA LYS A 2 -8.71 33.18 67.72
C LYS A 2 -8.69 32.15 66.58
N LYS A 3 -9.85 31.69 66.07
CA LYS A 3 -9.90 30.73 64.93
C LYS A 3 -9.69 31.39 63.56
N THR A 4 -10.12 32.63 63.38
CA THR A 4 -9.95 33.39 62.13
C THR A 4 -8.49 33.80 61.90
N LEU A 5 -7.76 34.14 62.97
CA LEU A 5 -6.35 34.53 62.84
C LEU A 5 -5.45 33.33 62.46
N LYS A 6 -5.74 32.13 62.99
CA LYS A 6 -4.97 30.90 62.69
C LYS A 6 -5.14 30.41 61.24
N ASN A 7 -6.31 30.62 60.65
CA ASN A 7 -6.55 30.30 59.25
C ASN A 7 -5.92 31.35 58.32
N LEU A 8 -5.86 32.61 58.74
CA LEU A 8 -5.17 33.66 57.99
C LEU A 8 -3.64 33.43 57.95
N THR A 9 -3.04 32.96 59.06
CA THR A 9 -1.61 32.61 59.07
C THR A 9 -1.31 31.39 58.20
N LYS A 10 -2.19 30.38 58.19
CA LYS A 10 -2.03 29.22 57.29
C LYS A 10 -2.23 29.59 55.81
N PHE A 11 -3.14 30.51 55.51
CA PHE A 11 -3.36 30.99 54.15
C PHE A 11 -2.19 31.86 53.67
N LEU A 12 -1.62 32.69 54.54
CA LEU A 12 -0.43 33.50 54.24
C LEU A 12 0.84 32.65 54.07
N MET A 13 0.97 31.56 54.85
CA MET A 13 2.10 30.62 54.71
C MET A 13 1.96 29.72 53.47
N LEU A 14 0.72 29.45 53.02
CA LEU A 14 0.47 28.77 51.74
C LEU A 14 0.70 29.72 50.56
N LEU A 15 0.40 31.02 50.69
CA LEU A 15 0.66 32.04 49.66
C LEU A 15 2.17 32.24 49.40
N VAL A 16 3.02 32.10 50.42
CA VAL A 16 4.48 32.23 50.29
C VAL A 16 5.12 30.99 49.64
N LEU A 17 4.45 29.84 49.63
CA LEU A 17 4.93 28.61 48.98
C LEU A 17 4.57 28.53 47.48
N VAL A 18 3.67 29.39 46.97
CA VAL A 18 3.32 29.47 45.54
C VAL A 18 4.15 30.51 44.77
N SER A 19 5.07 31.21 45.44
CA SER A 19 5.93 32.24 44.83
C SER A 19 7.31 31.72 44.39
N SER A 20 7.56 30.41 44.47
CA SER A 20 8.84 29.78 44.11
C SER A 20 8.78 28.97 42.80
N CYS A 21 7.87 29.32 41.89
CA CYS A 21 8.08 29.06 40.48
C CYS A 21 8.67 30.34 39.90
N GLN A 22 10.00 30.48 39.96
CA GLN A 22 10.65 31.29 38.94
C GLN A 22 10.33 30.59 37.62
N GLU A 23 9.56 31.25 36.75
CA GLU A 23 9.73 31.01 35.33
C GLU A 23 11.21 31.29 35.08
N ASP A 24 11.96 30.24 34.72
CA ASP A 24 13.26 30.44 34.09
C ASP A 24 12.96 31.15 32.77
N ASP A 25 12.81 32.47 32.83
CA ASP A 25 12.83 33.36 31.69
C ASP A 25 14.16 33.06 31.00
N LYS A 26 14.12 32.20 29.98
CA LYS A 26 15.21 32.02 29.04
C LYS A 26 15.34 33.33 28.29
N THR A 27 16.00 34.29 28.93
CA THR A 27 16.38 35.55 28.31
C THR A 27 17.31 35.19 27.16
N PHE A 28 16.86 35.48 25.94
CA PHE A 28 17.78 35.50 24.82
C PHE A 28 18.87 36.51 25.19
N GLY A 29 20.15 36.13 25.02
CA GLY A 29 21.24 37.11 25.07
C GLY A 29 20.96 38.26 24.09
N ALA A 30 21.77 39.31 24.13
CA ALA A 30 21.59 40.46 23.25
C ALA A 30 21.29 40.01 21.80
N ILE A 31 20.18 40.51 21.24
CA ILE A 31 19.80 40.26 19.84
C ILE A 31 20.76 41.08 18.99
N VAL A 32 21.74 40.42 18.39
CA VAL A 32 22.82 41.05 17.63
C VAL A 32 22.75 40.52 16.20
N SER A 33 22.55 41.43 15.26
CA SER A 33 22.63 41.11 13.83
C SER A 33 24.08 40.82 13.44
N PRO A 34 24.34 39.80 12.60
CA PRO A 34 25.68 39.59 12.07
C PRO A 34 26.18 40.81 11.30
N THR A 35 27.46 41.13 11.41
CA THR A 35 28.09 42.25 10.71
C THR A 35 29.34 41.79 9.96
N ASN A 36 29.85 42.62 9.05
CA ASN A 36 31.06 42.34 8.29
C ASN A 36 30.98 41.01 7.52
N LEU A 37 29.80 40.66 7.01
CA LEU A 37 29.60 39.47 6.21
C LEU A 37 30.40 39.58 4.91
N THR A 38 31.35 38.68 4.74
CA THR A 38 32.09 38.50 3.50
C THR A 38 31.81 37.11 2.94
N ILE A 39 31.81 37.00 1.62
CA ILE A 39 31.76 35.74 0.89
C ILE A 39 32.92 35.70 -0.10
N SER A 40 33.56 34.54 -0.18
CA SER A 40 34.65 34.25 -1.11
C SER A 40 34.44 32.87 -1.71
N TYR A 41 35.11 32.62 -2.83
CA TYR A 41 35.01 31.34 -3.52
C TYR A 41 36.33 30.93 -4.18
N GLU A 42 36.49 29.64 -4.37
CA GLU A 42 37.55 29.01 -5.15
C GLU A 42 36.92 28.02 -6.13
N ILE A 43 37.28 28.12 -7.41
CA ILE A 43 36.83 27.17 -8.44
C ILE A 43 37.84 26.03 -8.48
N VAL A 44 37.36 24.80 -8.29
CA VAL A 44 38.21 23.60 -8.32
C VAL A 44 38.79 23.41 -9.72
N GLY A 45 40.08 23.13 -9.79
CA GLY A 45 40.79 22.91 -11.06
C GLY A 45 41.03 24.17 -11.88
N LYS A 46 40.80 25.36 -11.31
CA LYS A 46 41.08 26.62 -11.98
C LYS A 46 42.59 26.85 -12.12
N ASP A 47 43.04 27.07 -13.34
CA ASP A 47 44.40 27.47 -13.67
C ASP A 47 44.44 28.38 -14.91
N ALA A 48 45.63 28.64 -15.46
CA ALA A 48 45.78 29.51 -16.63
C ALA A 48 45.19 28.92 -17.92
N ALA A 49 45.08 27.59 -18.02
CA ALA A 49 44.48 26.90 -19.16
C ALA A 49 42.97 26.70 -18.98
N ASN A 50 42.51 26.59 -17.73
CA ASN A 50 41.13 26.32 -17.33
C ASN A 50 40.61 27.46 -16.42
N PRO A 51 40.33 28.66 -16.96
CA PRO A 51 39.98 29.83 -16.15
C PRO A 51 38.67 29.67 -15.36
N ASP A 52 37.79 28.78 -15.83
CA ASP A 52 36.48 28.47 -15.26
C ASP A 52 36.42 27.08 -14.58
N GLY A 53 37.57 26.44 -14.34
CA GLY A 53 37.67 25.14 -13.66
C GLY A 53 37.87 23.94 -14.58
N ASP A 54 38.10 22.78 -13.97
CA ASP A 54 38.43 21.51 -14.65
C ASP A 54 37.25 20.76 -15.28
N GLY A 55 36.07 21.40 -15.34
CA GLY A 55 34.82 20.77 -15.78
C GLY A 55 34.05 20.06 -14.67
N SER A 56 34.61 19.92 -13.46
CA SER A 56 33.88 19.33 -12.33
C SER A 56 32.68 20.16 -11.86
N GLY A 57 32.62 21.44 -12.22
CA GLY A 57 31.59 22.36 -11.71
C GLY A 57 31.70 22.67 -10.22
N LYS A 58 32.76 22.22 -9.53
CA LYS A 58 32.90 22.37 -8.08
C LYS A 58 33.44 23.75 -7.70
N VAL A 59 32.75 24.39 -6.76
CA VAL A 59 33.11 25.68 -6.19
C VAL A 59 33.11 25.58 -4.67
N ILE A 60 34.25 25.85 -4.06
CA ILE A 60 34.41 25.92 -2.62
C ILE A 60 34.00 27.34 -2.19
N LEU A 61 32.98 27.43 -1.34
CA LEU A 61 32.42 28.69 -0.85
C LEU A 61 32.82 28.87 0.61
N LYS A 62 33.17 30.11 0.97
CA LYS A 62 33.47 30.49 2.35
C LYS A 62 32.82 31.82 2.69
N ALA A 63 31.97 31.80 3.70
CA ALA A 63 31.33 32.96 4.29
C ALA A 63 31.83 33.16 5.73
N THR A 64 32.09 34.41 6.09
CA THR A 64 32.49 34.80 7.46
C THR A 64 31.77 36.07 7.85
N ALA A 65 31.38 36.19 9.12
CA ALA A 65 30.70 37.35 9.67
C ALA A 65 30.90 37.40 11.19
N ASP A 66 30.99 38.60 11.76
CA ASP A 66 31.00 38.78 13.21
C ASP A 66 29.60 38.47 13.76
N ASN A 67 29.54 37.83 14.94
CA ASN A 67 28.29 37.48 15.64
C ASN A 67 27.35 36.52 14.88
N ALA A 68 27.85 35.82 13.86
CA ALA A 68 27.10 34.75 13.19
C ALA A 68 27.16 33.44 13.98
N THR A 69 26.04 32.75 14.05
CA THR A 69 25.88 31.42 14.65
C THR A 69 25.75 30.31 13.60
N SER A 70 25.34 30.66 12.38
CA SER A 70 25.23 29.75 11.24
C SER A 70 25.10 30.54 9.93
N TYR A 71 25.24 29.85 8.80
CA TYR A 71 25.08 30.42 7.46
C TYR A 71 24.12 29.59 6.62
N LYS A 72 23.55 30.21 5.58
CA LYS A 72 22.84 29.54 4.49
C LYS A 72 23.31 30.11 3.15
N PHE A 73 23.55 29.23 2.18
CA PHE A 73 23.82 29.62 0.80
C PHE A 73 22.56 29.45 -0.04
N LEU A 74 22.24 30.46 -0.86
CA LEU A 74 21.19 30.43 -1.87
C LEU A 74 21.84 30.60 -3.24
N PHE A 75 21.36 29.85 -4.22
CA PHE A 75 21.92 29.81 -5.56
C PHE A 75 20.87 30.20 -6.60
N SER A 76 21.28 30.85 -7.69
CA SER A 76 20.38 31.21 -8.79
C SER A 76 19.84 30.02 -9.58
N ASP A 77 20.30 28.79 -9.30
CA ASP A 77 19.75 27.52 -9.82
C ASP A 77 18.61 26.95 -8.95
N GLU A 78 18.06 27.76 -8.06
CA GLU A 78 16.99 27.42 -7.10
C GLU A 78 17.38 26.39 -6.04
N THR A 79 18.66 26.04 -5.92
CA THR A 79 19.14 25.22 -4.80
C THR A 79 19.52 26.09 -3.59
N SER A 80 19.58 25.47 -2.41
CA SER A 80 20.08 26.10 -1.21
C SER A 80 20.71 25.08 -0.26
N GLU A 81 21.61 25.55 0.62
CA GLU A 81 22.25 24.70 1.61
C GLU A 81 22.48 25.44 2.94
N ASN A 82 22.24 24.76 4.06
CA ASN A 82 22.59 25.26 5.38
C ASN A 82 24.04 24.87 5.72
N SER A 83 24.85 25.84 6.15
CA SER A 83 26.25 25.61 6.55
C SER A 83 26.53 26.28 7.89
N PRO A 84 26.50 25.53 9.00
CA PRO A 84 26.86 26.07 10.32
C PRO A 84 28.30 26.61 10.38
N SER A 85 29.22 26.03 9.60
CA SER A 85 30.64 26.44 9.55
C SER A 85 30.90 27.66 8.66
N GLY A 86 29.96 28.00 7.76
CA GLY A 86 30.18 29.00 6.72
C GLY A 86 31.01 28.49 5.55
N GLU A 87 31.39 27.21 5.52
CA GLU A 87 32.07 26.56 4.40
C GLU A 87 31.15 25.54 3.73
N TYR A 88 31.12 25.54 2.40
CA TYR A 88 30.35 24.58 1.61
C TYR A 88 30.96 24.41 0.22
N THR A 89 31.05 23.17 -0.28
CA THR A 89 31.43 22.92 -1.67
C THR A 89 30.18 22.66 -2.48
N LYS A 90 29.82 23.61 -3.36
CA LYS A 90 28.71 23.47 -4.30
C LYS A 90 29.23 22.85 -5.59
N GLN A 91 28.50 21.89 -6.14
CA GLN A 91 28.72 21.40 -7.49
C GLN A 91 27.62 21.94 -8.41
N PHE A 92 27.99 22.78 -9.38
CA PHE A 92 27.12 23.23 -10.44
C PHE A 92 27.17 22.22 -11.59
N THR A 93 26.01 21.86 -12.13
CA THR A 93 25.92 20.70 -13.04
C THR A 93 25.31 21.04 -14.39
N LYS A 94 24.97 22.32 -14.62
CA LYS A 94 24.53 22.78 -15.93
C LYS A 94 25.73 22.74 -16.88
N ASN A 95 25.60 21.96 -17.93
CA ASN A 95 26.67 21.77 -18.91
C ASN A 95 27.12 23.11 -19.53
N GLY A 96 28.42 23.27 -19.73
CA GLY A 96 29.06 24.46 -20.25
C GLY A 96 29.49 25.44 -19.16
N VAL A 97 29.96 26.61 -19.62
CA VAL A 97 30.36 27.71 -18.74
C VAL A 97 29.12 28.52 -18.40
N ASN A 98 28.76 28.55 -17.12
CA ASN A 98 27.56 29.23 -16.63
C ASN A 98 27.92 30.15 -15.46
N THR A 99 27.22 31.29 -15.38
CA THR A 99 27.36 32.26 -14.28
C THR A 99 26.18 32.12 -13.33
N TYR A 100 26.49 32.04 -12.04
CA TYR A 100 25.53 31.88 -10.95
C TYR A 100 25.66 33.00 -9.93
N THR A 101 24.52 33.50 -9.46
CA THR A 101 24.51 34.36 -8.27
C THR A 101 24.51 33.45 -7.03
N VAL A 102 25.48 33.67 -6.16
CA VAL A 102 25.60 32.99 -4.87
C VAL A 102 25.35 34.02 -3.77
N THR A 103 24.28 33.82 -3.00
CA THR A 103 23.95 34.63 -1.85
C THR A 103 24.30 33.88 -0.58
N ALA A 104 25.15 34.46 0.28
CA ALA A 104 25.34 34.00 1.65
C ALA A 104 24.43 34.78 2.59
N VAL A 105 23.73 34.07 3.47
CA VAL A 105 22.96 34.61 4.58
C VAL A 105 23.64 34.18 5.87
N ALA A 106 24.05 35.12 6.71
CA ALA A 106 24.54 34.85 8.06
C ALA A 106 23.41 35.08 9.06
N TYR A 107 23.23 34.16 10.00
CA TYR A 107 22.23 34.25 11.07
C TYR A 107 22.91 34.54 12.42
N GLY A 108 22.34 35.45 13.20
CA GLY A 108 22.80 35.83 14.53
C GLY A 108 21.84 35.42 15.65
N THR A 109 22.02 35.98 16.83
CA THR A 109 21.14 35.71 17.98
C THR A 109 19.72 36.25 17.74
N GLY A 110 18.71 35.49 18.16
CA GLY A 110 17.31 35.87 17.96
C GLY A 110 16.82 35.78 16.51
N GLY A 111 17.55 35.10 15.63
CA GLY A 111 17.16 34.90 14.22
C GLY A 111 17.40 36.12 13.31
N THR A 112 18.15 37.11 13.78
CA THR A 112 18.61 38.23 12.94
C THR A 112 19.45 37.70 11.78
N ALA A 113 19.35 38.35 10.62
CA ALA A 113 20.07 37.91 9.43
C ALA A 113 20.68 39.10 8.68
N THR A 114 21.83 38.86 8.05
CA THR A 114 22.43 39.76 7.05
C THR A 114 22.86 38.92 5.86
N ASN A 115 22.74 39.46 4.65
CA ASN A 115 23.09 38.73 3.44
C ASN A 115 23.96 39.57 2.50
N THR A 116 24.71 38.88 1.64
CA THR A 116 25.49 39.47 0.55
C THR A 116 25.55 38.49 -0.61
N SER A 117 25.88 38.96 -1.82
CA SER A 117 25.94 38.11 -3.02
C SER A 117 27.18 38.37 -3.86
N ILE A 118 27.61 37.32 -4.56
CA ILE A 118 28.67 37.36 -5.58
C ILE A 118 28.22 36.62 -6.83
N GLU A 119 28.88 36.89 -7.95
CA GLU A 119 28.75 36.10 -9.16
C GLU A 119 29.91 35.12 -9.28
N VAL A 120 29.59 33.87 -9.61
CA VAL A 120 30.55 32.80 -9.84
C VAL A 120 30.32 32.24 -11.23
N THR A 121 31.34 32.31 -12.08
CA THR A 121 31.34 31.68 -13.41
C THR A 121 32.14 30.39 -13.35
N VAL A 122 31.55 29.27 -13.73
CA VAL A 122 32.16 27.95 -13.60
C VAL A 122 31.77 27.05 -14.77
N TYR A 123 32.72 26.21 -15.20
CA TYR A 123 32.54 25.18 -16.20
C TYR A 123 32.12 23.85 -15.55
N SER A 124 31.02 23.27 -16.05
CA SER A 124 30.60 21.90 -15.76
C SER A 124 30.47 21.11 -17.06
N ASP A 125 30.95 19.88 -17.10
CA ASP A 125 30.81 18.96 -18.25
C ASP A 125 29.89 17.77 -17.99
N PHE A 126 29.40 17.61 -16.75
CA PHE A 126 28.53 16.51 -16.37
C PHE A 126 27.16 16.56 -17.06
N SER A 127 26.71 15.42 -17.58
CA SER A 127 25.37 15.26 -18.12
C SER A 127 24.90 13.82 -18.01
N ASP A 128 23.64 13.64 -17.60
CA ASP A 128 23.01 12.32 -17.54
C ASP A 128 21.54 12.38 -18.01
N PRO A 129 21.30 12.61 -19.32
CA PRO A 129 19.96 12.79 -19.87
C PRO A 129 19.11 11.52 -19.76
N GLU A 130 19.74 10.34 -19.76
CA GLU A 130 19.04 9.07 -19.59
C GLU A 130 18.53 8.90 -18.15
N ALA A 131 19.29 9.30 -17.12
CA ALA A 131 18.77 9.33 -15.75
C ALA A 131 17.58 10.29 -15.62
N ILE A 132 17.65 11.48 -16.23
CA ILE A 132 16.53 12.43 -16.24
C ILE A 132 15.30 11.79 -16.87
N GLN A 133 15.46 11.14 -18.03
CA GLN A 133 14.36 10.45 -18.72
C GLN A 133 13.79 9.31 -17.89
N PHE A 134 14.63 8.51 -17.23
CA PHE A 134 14.13 7.45 -16.37
C PHE A 134 13.46 7.98 -15.11
N LEU A 135 14.00 9.01 -14.46
CA LEU A 135 13.41 9.61 -13.26
C LEU A 135 12.03 10.21 -13.53
N THR A 136 11.85 10.89 -14.67
CA THR A 136 10.68 11.76 -14.93
C THR A 136 9.76 11.26 -16.04
N ALA A 137 10.16 10.27 -16.84
CA ALA A 137 9.53 9.93 -18.13
C ALA A 137 9.39 11.12 -19.11
N GLY A 138 10.24 12.15 -18.96
CA GLY A 138 10.18 13.38 -19.76
C GLY A 138 9.07 14.35 -19.34
N SER A 139 8.31 14.04 -18.28
CA SER A 139 7.31 14.93 -17.70
C SER A 139 7.22 14.68 -16.20
N THR A 140 6.30 13.81 -15.76
CA THR A 140 6.15 13.41 -14.36
C THR A 140 6.13 11.90 -14.27
N LYS A 141 6.81 11.35 -13.27
CA LYS A 141 6.77 9.94 -12.92
C LYS A 141 6.74 9.76 -11.40
N THR A 142 5.92 8.80 -10.98
CA THR A 142 5.81 8.39 -9.59
C THR A 142 6.53 7.06 -9.38
N TRP A 143 7.27 6.99 -8.28
CA TRP A 143 7.96 5.82 -7.80
C TRP A 143 7.43 5.40 -6.44
N TYR A 144 7.43 4.10 -6.18
CA TYR A 144 6.97 3.45 -4.97
C TYR A 144 8.06 2.51 -4.47
N TRP A 145 8.08 2.15 -3.19
CA TRP A 145 8.97 1.08 -2.71
C TRP A 145 8.75 -0.21 -3.49
N ALA A 146 9.84 -0.87 -3.88
CA ALA A 146 9.80 -2.21 -4.44
C ALA A 146 9.65 -3.28 -3.34
N ALA A 147 8.60 -3.16 -2.53
CA ALA A 147 8.34 -3.98 -1.34
C ALA A 147 8.43 -5.50 -1.61
N SER A 148 8.06 -5.96 -2.80
CA SER A 148 8.15 -7.37 -3.21
C SER A 148 9.59 -7.91 -3.36
N LYS A 149 10.60 -7.04 -3.42
CA LYS A 149 12.00 -7.45 -3.61
C LYS A 149 12.71 -7.69 -2.29
N GLN A 150 13.52 -8.74 -2.24
CA GLN A 150 14.48 -8.94 -1.16
C GLN A 150 15.49 -7.78 -1.11
N GLY A 151 15.72 -7.24 0.08
CA GLY A 151 16.69 -6.18 0.32
C GLY A 151 16.28 -4.81 -0.23
N HIS A 152 14.99 -4.60 -0.55
CA HIS A 152 14.53 -3.31 -1.09
C HIS A 152 14.86 -2.14 -0.17
N LEU A 153 14.80 -2.34 1.15
CA LEU A 153 15.42 -1.48 2.16
C LEU A 153 16.52 -2.28 2.84
N GLY A 154 17.74 -1.76 2.89
CA GLY A 154 18.86 -2.42 3.56
C GLY A 154 19.97 -1.49 3.99
N VAL A 155 20.90 -2.02 4.77
CA VAL A 155 22.09 -1.30 5.26
C VAL A 155 23.34 -2.15 5.08
N GLY A 156 24.44 -1.47 4.80
CA GLY A 156 25.76 -2.07 4.65
C GLY A 156 26.86 -1.08 4.99
N PRO A 157 28.12 -1.49 4.83
CA PRO A 157 29.26 -0.61 5.07
C PRO A 157 29.32 0.53 4.05
N ASN A 158 30.07 1.56 4.43
CA ASN A 158 30.58 2.63 3.57
C ASN A 158 32.09 2.73 3.77
N ASP A 159 32.81 1.74 3.25
CA ASP A 159 34.27 1.61 3.33
C ASP A 159 34.87 1.40 1.93
N ASN A 160 36.18 1.19 1.80
CA ASN A 160 36.80 0.96 0.49
C ASN A 160 36.72 -0.52 0.01
N SER A 161 35.77 -1.32 0.50
CA SER A 161 35.59 -2.71 0.04
C SER A 161 34.86 -2.82 -1.30
N ASP A 162 35.07 -3.93 -2.02
CA ASP A 162 34.52 -4.14 -3.38
C ASP A 162 33.00 -4.43 -3.44
N ASP A 163 32.31 -4.38 -2.31
CA ASP A 163 30.93 -4.88 -2.20
C ASP A 163 29.93 -3.82 -1.72
N ASN A 164 30.27 -2.53 -1.82
CA ASN A 164 29.39 -1.42 -1.43
C ASN A 164 28.20 -1.19 -2.38
N ALA A 165 27.95 -2.08 -3.33
CA ALA A 165 26.82 -1.99 -4.26
C ALA A 165 25.53 -2.66 -3.74
N ILE A 166 25.62 -3.41 -2.63
CA ILE A 166 24.50 -4.16 -2.06
C ILE A 166 24.50 -4.04 -0.52
N PRO A 167 23.33 -4.15 0.12
CA PRO A 167 23.27 -4.20 1.59
C PRO A 167 23.89 -5.51 2.10
N LYS A 168 24.63 -5.43 3.22
CA LYS A 168 25.33 -6.57 3.84
C LYS A 168 24.90 -6.88 5.27
N PHE A 169 24.61 -5.85 6.06
CA PHE A 169 24.31 -6.02 7.47
C PHE A 169 22.84 -6.39 7.67
N TYR A 170 21.97 -5.85 6.84
CA TYR A 170 20.54 -6.15 6.86
C TYR A 170 19.91 -5.82 5.50
N GLY A 171 18.94 -6.62 5.08
CA GLY A 171 18.07 -6.35 3.94
C GLY A 171 16.67 -6.90 4.20
N ALA A 172 15.66 -6.04 4.05
CA ALA A 172 14.27 -6.38 4.33
C ALA A 172 13.79 -7.55 3.47
N ALA A 173 13.09 -8.50 4.07
CA ALA A 173 12.35 -9.51 3.33
C ALA A 173 11.22 -8.88 2.48
N PRO A 174 10.72 -9.56 1.43
CA PRO A 174 9.54 -9.10 0.71
C PRO A 174 8.39 -8.74 1.66
N PHE A 175 7.85 -7.53 1.50
CA PHE A 175 6.73 -6.97 2.26
C PHE A 175 6.96 -6.83 3.78
N GLU A 176 8.20 -6.97 4.26
CA GLU A 176 8.50 -6.98 5.71
C GLU A 176 8.02 -5.72 6.44
N LYS A 177 8.02 -4.56 5.78
CA LYS A 177 7.71 -3.27 6.42
C LYS A 177 6.24 -2.87 6.37
N GLU A 178 5.35 -3.75 5.93
CA GLU A 178 3.92 -3.44 5.74
C GLU A 178 3.17 -3.17 7.05
N LEU A 179 3.61 -3.74 8.16
CA LEU A 179 2.91 -3.71 9.44
C LEU A 179 3.78 -3.14 10.57
N GLY A 180 3.16 -2.87 11.71
CA GLY A 180 3.85 -2.45 12.93
C GLY A 180 4.37 -1.01 12.84
N SER A 181 5.55 -0.75 13.40
CA SER A 181 6.11 0.60 13.50
C SER A 181 6.57 1.20 12.16
N SER A 182 6.56 0.41 11.08
CA SER A 182 6.95 0.82 9.73
C SER A 182 5.80 0.92 8.74
N SER A 183 4.54 0.80 9.20
CA SER A 183 3.35 0.68 8.34
C SER A 183 3.14 1.81 7.32
N CYS A 184 3.73 2.99 7.56
CA CYS A 184 3.71 4.11 6.62
C CYS A 184 4.66 3.95 5.43
N LEU A 185 5.72 3.13 5.53
CA LEU A 185 6.82 3.12 4.57
C LEU A 185 6.34 2.85 3.14
N TYR A 186 5.47 1.88 2.93
CA TYR A 186 5.01 1.51 1.59
C TYR A 186 3.87 2.37 1.05
N LEU A 187 3.37 3.32 1.83
CA LEU A 187 2.29 4.23 1.43
C LEU A 187 2.81 5.46 0.69
N GLU A 188 4.10 5.76 0.84
CA GLU A 188 4.69 6.96 0.27
C GLU A 188 4.81 6.89 -1.26
N LYS A 189 4.82 8.07 -1.89
CA LYS A 189 4.99 8.27 -3.32
C LYS A 189 6.09 9.27 -3.57
N LEU A 190 7.07 8.85 -4.36
CA LEU A 190 8.21 9.66 -4.78
C LEU A 190 7.89 10.21 -6.17
N VAL A 191 7.47 11.47 -6.24
CA VAL A 191 7.05 12.09 -7.51
C VAL A 191 8.19 12.94 -8.04
N PHE A 192 8.78 12.53 -9.15
CA PHE A 192 9.75 13.34 -9.90
C PHE A 192 9.04 13.98 -11.09
N SER A 193 9.21 15.28 -11.27
CA SER A 193 8.70 16.03 -12.41
C SER A 193 9.78 16.88 -13.06
N LEU A 194 9.58 17.25 -14.32
CA LEU A 194 10.48 18.10 -15.09
C LEU A 194 9.80 19.45 -15.38
N GLU A 195 10.38 20.53 -14.85
CA GLU A 195 9.95 21.90 -15.11
C GLU A 195 11.05 22.61 -15.91
N GLY A 196 10.89 22.66 -17.24
CA GLY A 196 11.96 23.08 -18.14
C GLY A 196 13.11 22.08 -18.13
N GLU A 197 14.29 22.51 -17.66
CA GLU A 197 15.47 21.65 -17.48
C GLU A 197 15.65 21.19 -16.01
N THR A 198 14.80 21.67 -15.10
CA THR A 198 14.94 21.47 -13.67
C THR A 198 14.12 20.27 -13.21
N ILE A 199 14.78 19.30 -12.55
CA ILE A 199 14.08 18.19 -11.90
C ILE A 199 13.50 18.70 -10.59
N LYS A 200 12.21 18.46 -10.42
CA LYS A 200 11.45 18.74 -9.20
C LYS A 200 11.05 17.43 -8.53
N PHE A 201 10.96 17.46 -7.21
CA PHE A 201 10.62 16.29 -6.40
C PHE A 201 9.61 16.65 -5.32
N LYS A 202 8.62 15.78 -5.17
CA LYS A 202 7.66 15.79 -4.08
C LYS A 202 7.62 14.41 -3.43
N LEU A 203 7.80 14.38 -2.11
CA LEU A 203 7.59 13.18 -1.30
C LEU A 203 6.19 13.27 -0.67
N ASP A 204 5.26 12.45 -1.15
CA ASP A 204 3.91 12.31 -0.59
C ASP A 204 3.91 11.13 0.38
N THR A 205 3.81 11.39 1.68
CA THR A 205 3.93 10.38 2.75
C THR A 205 2.60 10.01 3.41
N ASP A 206 1.47 10.52 2.89
CA ASP A 206 0.17 10.40 3.54
C ASP A 206 0.19 10.87 5.01
N GLY A 207 1.04 11.86 5.30
CA GLY A 207 1.18 12.51 6.60
C GLY A 207 2.16 11.84 7.58
N SER A 208 2.82 10.73 7.24
CA SER A 208 3.83 10.09 8.11
C SER A 208 5.04 9.56 7.34
N ALA A 209 6.24 9.96 7.73
CA ALA A 209 7.49 9.45 7.17
C ALA A 209 8.14 8.43 8.11
N PHE A 210 8.88 7.47 7.55
CA PHE A 210 9.58 6.44 8.33
C PHE A 210 10.99 6.87 8.69
N PHE A 211 11.29 6.96 9.99
CA PHE A 211 12.57 7.44 10.51
C PHE A 211 13.43 6.30 11.04
N ASN A 212 14.72 6.37 10.75
CA ASN A 212 15.72 5.63 11.50
C ASN A 212 15.71 6.07 12.97
N LYS A 213 15.88 5.12 13.89
CA LYS A 213 15.83 5.37 15.33
C LYS A 213 16.70 6.54 15.80
N SER A 214 17.88 6.71 15.20
CA SER A 214 18.84 7.77 15.54
C SER A 214 18.39 9.17 15.11
N TYR A 215 17.31 9.26 14.33
CA TYR A 215 16.73 10.50 13.82
C TYR A 215 15.28 10.72 14.28
N ASN A 216 14.76 9.91 15.18
CA ASN A 216 13.40 10.08 15.72
C ASN A 216 13.14 11.48 16.30
N SER A 217 14.18 12.13 16.86
CA SER A 217 14.13 13.51 17.35
C SER A 217 13.85 14.55 16.28
N VAL A 218 14.26 14.29 15.03
CA VAL A 218 13.94 15.16 13.88
C VAL A 218 12.45 15.06 13.55
N GLY A 219 11.86 13.87 13.68
CA GLY A 219 10.43 13.63 13.52
C GLY A 219 9.57 14.00 14.74
N GLY A 220 10.15 14.67 15.75
CA GLY A 220 9.43 15.13 16.94
C GLY A 220 9.20 14.07 18.04
N SER A 221 9.81 12.89 17.91
CA SER A 221 9.76 11.84 18.93
C SER A 221 11.01 11.86 19.81
N GLY A 222 10.92 11.37 21.05
CA GLY A 222 12.08 11.21 21.93
C GLY A 222 13.06 10.15 21.42
N ASP A 223 14.16 9.94 22.14
CA ASP A 223 15.06 8.81 21.87
C ASP A 223 14.29 7.49 22.08
N THR A 224 14.20 6.68 21.03
CA THR A 224 13.54 5.37 21.09
C THR A 224 14.47 4.30 20.53
N SER A 225 14.29 3.07 20.99
CA SER A 225 15.12 1.94 20.58
C SER A 225 14.82 1.40 19.18
N GLN A 226 13.82 1.95 18.48
CA GLN A 226 13.31 1.42 17.21
C GLN A 226 13.04 2.51 16.17
N ASP A 227 12.97 2.07 14.91
CA ASP A 227 12.54 2.91 13.80
C ASP A 227 11.02 3.12 13.85
N LEU A 228 10.57 4.32 13.51
CA LEU A 228 9.18 4.74 13.69
C LEU A 228 8.63 5.50 12.49
N CYS A 229 7.38 5.23 12.16
CA CYS A 229 6.54 6.15 11.40
C CYS A 229 6.16 7.33 12.28
N LEU A 230 6.55 8.54 11.85
CA LEU A 230 6.32 9.78 12.57
C LEU A 230 5.59 10.76 11.67
N THR A 231 4.63 11.49 12.23
CA THR A 231 4.00 12.60 11.53
C THR A 231 5.05 13.63 11.17
N TYR A 232 5.25 13.85 9.88
CA TYR A 232 6.29 14.72 9.39
C TYR A 232 5.85 15.42 8.12
N ASP A 233 6.02 16.74 8.08
CA ASP A 233 5.64 17.53 6.92
C ASP A 233 6.71 17.43 5.84
N THR A 234 6.42 16.61 4.82
CA THR A 234 7.23 16.50 3.61
C THR A 234 6.71 17.37 2.48
N SER A 235 5.78 18.29 2.77
CA SER A 235 5.21 19.19 1.77
C SER A 235 6.26 20.15 1.21
N GLY A 236 5.91 20.71 0.05
CA GLY A 236 6.80 21.57 -0.72
C GLY A 236 7.51 20.81 -1.84
N LEU A 237 7.68 21.51 -2.96
CA LEU A 237 8.38 21.01 -4.12
C LEU A 237 9.88 21.28 -3.96
N LYS A 238 10.70 20.25 -4.07
CA LYS A 238 12.16 20.32 -3.91
C LYS A 238 12.83 20.32 -5.28
N THR A 239 13.90 21.09 -5.43
CA THR A 239 14.77 20.99 -6.61
C THR A 239 15.73 19.82 -6.43
N VAL A 240 15.89 18.99 -7.47
CA VAL A 240 16.85 17.89 -7.52
C VAL A 240 17.91 18.22 -8.55
N THR A 241 19.17 18.11 -8.15
CA THR A 241 20.32 18.27 -9.06
C THR A 241 21.03 16.94 -9.25
N LEU A 242 21.40 16.63 -10.49
CA LEU A 242 22.23 15.48 -10.83
C LEU A 242 23.67 15.93 -10.96
N GLY A 243 24.60 15.19 -10.36
CA GLY A 243 26.04 15.39 -10.48
C GLY A 243 26.81 14.06 -10.46
N PRO A 244 28.12 14.06 -10.68
CA PRO A 244 28.94 12.86 -10.59
C PRO A 244 29.00 12.33 -9.16
N SER A 245 28.85 11.01 -9.02
CA SER A 245 29.02 10.31 -7.75
C SER A 245 30.50 10.23 -7.36
N ASN A 246 30.81 10.49 -6.08
CA ASN A 246 32.14 10.30 -5.49
C ASN A 246 32.11 9.16 -4.45
N SER A 247 31.30 8.14 -4.72
CA SER A 247 31.06 7.02 -3.81
C SER A 247 32.19 5.99 -3.80
N VAL A 248 32.22 5.17 -2.75
CA VAL A 248 33.10 4.01 -2.60
C VAL A 248 32.63 2.78 -3.39
N VAL A 249 31.53 2.89 -4.13
CA VAL A 249 31.02 1.80 -4.97
C VAL A 249 31.95 1.58 -6.17
N PRO A 250 32.43 0.35 -6.42
CA PRO A 250 33.33 0.09 -7.53
C PRO A 250 32.76 0.48 -8.89
N THR A 251 33.64 0.99 -9.76
CA THR A 251 33.31 1.32 -11.15
C THR A 251 32.63 0.13 -11.85
N GLY A 252 31.51 0.38 -12.53
CA GLY A 252 30.71 -0.65 -13.19
C GLY A 252 29.60 -1.28 -12.34
N LYS A 253 29.58 -1.02 -11.01
CA LYS A 253 28.46 -1.39 -10.11
C LYS A 253 27.57 -0.20 -9.72
N THR A 254 27.90 0.98 -10.19
CA THR A 254 27.15 2.22 -10.01
C THR A 254 26.95 2.89 -11.37
N ARG A 255 25.92 3.73 -11.49
CA ARG A 255 25.74 4.62 -12.65
C ARG A 255 26.80 5.72 -12.68
N GLY A 256 27.38 6.06 -11.53
CA GLY A 256 28.28 7.21 -11.39
C GLY A 256 27.56 8.55 -11.28
N THR A 257 26.25 8.54 -11.03
CA THR A 257 25.42 9.75 -10.89
C THR A 257 24.83 9.81 -9.49
N SER A 258 24.84 10.99 -8.87
CA SER A 258 24.17 11.27 -7.59
C SER A 258 23.07 12.31 -7.77
N MET A 259 21.99 12.12 -7.01
CA MET A 259 20.89 13.08 -6.85
C MET A 259 21.08 13.83 -5.54
N THR A 260 21.03 15.15 -5.59
CA THR A 260 21.03 16.00 -4.38
C THR A 260 19.73 16.77 -4.29
N PHE A 261 19.05 16.66 -3.15
CA PHE A 261 17.75 17.26 -2.88
C PHE A 261 17.92 18.54 -2.06
N ALA A 262 17.40 19.66 -2.58
CA ALA A 262 17.42 20.94 -1.88
C ALA A 262 16.51 20.95 -0.64
N ASP A 263 16.70 21.96 0.22
CA ASP A 263 15.86 22.24 1.41
C ASP A 263 15.65 21.03 2.32
N ASN A 264 16.75 20.33 2.64
CA ASN A 264 16.78 19.10 3.45
C ASN A 264 15.85 17.99 2.92
N GLY A 265 15.55 18.01 1.61
CA GLY A 265 14.76 16.97 0.97
C GLY A 265 15.45 15.61 1.10
N PHE A 266 14.64 14.57 1.23
CA PHE A 266 15.09 13.18 1.32
C PHE A 266 14.11 12.31 0.55
N MET A 267 14.45 11.04 0.34
CA MET A 267 13.52 10.08 -0.24
C MET A 267 13.43 8.83 0.64
N GLY A 268 12.19 8.42 0.91
CA GLY A 268 11.86 7.26 1.71
C GLY A 268 12.38 7.27 3.13
N TYR A 269 13.17 6.27 3.48
CA TYR A 269 13.61 6.06 4.86
C TYR A 269 14.57 7.18 5.31
N TYR A 270 14.17 7.93 6.34
CA TYR A 270 14.93 9.09 6.80
C TYR A 270 16.17 8.66 7.59
N VAL A 271 17.34 8.93 7.01
CA VAL A 271 18.67 8.64 7.57
C VAL A 271 19.56 9.87 7.66
N GLY A 272 18.96 11.07 7.61
CA GLY A 272 19.66 12.35 7.62
C GLY A 272 20.47 12.63 6.35
N ALA A 273 20.15 11.96 5.24
CA ALA A 273 20.82 12.14 3.96
C ALA A 273 19.97 12.93 2.96
N THR A 274 20.60 13.91 2.30
CA THR A 274 20.02 14.70 1.19
C THR A 274 20.60 14.31 -0.17
N THR A 275 21.62 13.44 -0.19
CA THR A 275 22.32 13.00 -1.41
C THR A 275 22.22 11.49 -1.56
N TYR A 276 21.83 11.04 -2.74
CA TYR A 276 21.59 9.65 -3.09
C TYR A 276 22.34 9.30 -4.37
N GLU A 277 23.28 8.37 -4.29
CA GLU A 277 23.91 7.78 -5.48
C GLU A 277 22.91 6.88 -6.19
N ILE A 278 22.80 7.01 -7.52
CA ILE A 278 22.08 6.08 -8.37
C ILE A 278 23.00 4.89 -8.66
N LEU A 279 22.69 3.75 -8.07
CA LEU A 279 23.38 2.50 -8.40
C LEU A 279 22.90 1.98 -9.76
N LYS A 280 21.58 2.00 -9.96
CA LYS A 280 20.91 1.56 -11.18
C LYS A 280 19.60 2.28 -11.34
N ILE A 281 19.25 2.68 -12.56
CA ILE A 281 17.91 3.15 -12.89
C ILE A 281 17.50 2.68 -14.28
N THR A 282 16.24 2.31 -14.43
CA THR A 282 15.61 1.86 -15.67
C THR A 282 14.22 2.50 -15.80
N ALA A 283 13.44 2.12 -16.81
CA ALA A 283 12.08 2.63 -16.95
C ALA A 283 11.17 2.33 -15.75
N THR A 284 11.39 1.20 -15.06
CA THR A 284 10.48 0.65 -14.03
C THR A 284 11.13 0.38 -12.68
N GLU A 285 12.45 0.54 -12.55
CA GLU A 285 13.18 0.24 -11.32
C GLU A 285 14.30 1.25 -11.07
N MET A 286 14.44 1.68 -9.81
CA MET A 286 15.46 2.60 -9.34
C MET A 286 16.10 2.03 -8.07
N GLN A 287 17.42 1.87 -8.06
CA GLN A 287 18.22 1.48 -6.91
C GLN A 287 19.16 2.62 -6.55
N VAL A 288 19.07 3.08 -5.32
CA VAL A 288 19.87 4.18 -4.81
C VAL A 288 20.56 3.82 -3.51
N ARG A 289 21.63 4.56 -3.21
CA ARG A 289 22.43 4.42 -2.01
C ARG A 289 22.63 5.78 -1.36
N ALA A 290 22.45 5.87 -0.05
CA ALA A 290 22.71 7.08 0.73
C ALA A 290 23.63 6.77 1.91
N VAL A 291 24.63 7.62 2.14
CA VAL A 291 25.47 7.54 3.34
C VAL A 291 24.70 8.16 4.51
N MET A 292 24.68 7.49 5.65
CA MET A 292 23.94 7.95 6.83
C MET A 292 24.56 9.24 7.39
N GLY A 293 23.74 10.24 7.71
CA GLY A 293 24.24 11.59 8.00
C GLY A 293 25.07 11.71 9.29
N ASN A 294 24.75 10.92 10.31
CA ASN A 294 25.40 10.92 11.62
C ASN A 294 26.33 9.73 11.83
N ASP A 295 26.42 8.82 10.85
CA ASP A 295 27.34 7.69 10.83
C ASP A 295 27.84 7.45 9.40
N PRO A 296 28.95 8.10 8.99
CA PRO A 296 29.47 7.97 7.64
C PRO A 296 30.04 6.59 7.33
N THR A 297 30.12 5.68 8.31
CA THR A 297 30.56 4.29 8.09
C THR A 297 29.43 3.39 7.57
N LEU A 298 28.19 3.89 7.57
CA LEU A 298 27.01 3.17 7.11
C LEU A 298 26.42 3.78 5.84
N ALA A 299 25.97 2.92 4.94
CA ALA A 299 25.15 3.30 3.81
C ALA A 299 23.86 2.49 3.75
N TRP A 300 22.80 3.19 3.39
CA TRP A 300 21.45 2.66 3.22
C TRP A 300 21.13 2.51 1.74
N TYR A 301 20.47 1.41 1.41
CA TYR A 301 20.14 0.98 0.05
C TYR A 301 18.64 0.95 -0.10
N HIS A 302 18.12 1.72 -1.06
CA HIS A 302 16.69 1.78 -1.35
C HIS A 302 16.44 1.28 -2.78
N THR A 303 15.42 0.45 -2.94
CA THR A 303 14.92 0.00 -4.25
C THR A 303 13.47 0.42 -4.42
N PHE A 304 13.22 1.13 -5.51
CA PHE A 304 11.92 1.63 -5.90
C PHE A 304 11.49 1.05 -7.25
N THR A 305 10.18 1.08 -7.51
CA THR A 305 9.51 0.57 -8.70
C THR A 305 8.40 1.53 -9.12
N THR A 306 7.91 1.39 -10.35
CA THR A 306 6.73 2.13 -10.83
C THR A 306 5.40 1.44 -10.47
N LYS A 307 5.45 0.27 -9.81
CA LYS A 307 4.25 -0.47 -9.38
C LYS A 307 3.85 -0.12 -7.96
N THR A 308 2.58 0.19 -7.75
CA THR A 308 1.99 0.35 -6.42
C THR A 308 2.13 -0.92 -5.58
N ILE A 309 1.95 -0.80 -4.26
CA ILE A 309 2.00 -1.95 -3.35
C ILE A 309 0.97 -3.04 -3.72
N GLU A 310 -0.22 -2.64 -4.15
CA GLU A 310 -1.29 -3.57 -4.53
C GLU A 310 -0.97 -4.32 -5.84
N GLU A 311 -0.43 -3.63 -6.85
CA GLU A 311 0.07 -4.30 -8.07
C GLU A 311 1.21 -5.27 -7.78
N GLN A 312 2.07 -4.96 -6.80
CA GLN A 312 3.15 -5.86 -6.37
C GLN A 312 2.61 -7.11 -5.66
N LYS A 313 1.62 -6.96 -4.77
CA LYS A 313 0.94 -8.08 -4.11
C LYS A 313 0.18 -8.97 -5.10
N GLN A 314 -0.46 -8.35 -6.09
CA GLN A 314 -1.12 -9.09 -7.16
C GLN A 314 -0.11 -9.89 -7.99
N ALA A 315 1.05 -9.30 -8.29
CA ALA A 315 2.10 -10.00 -9.03
C ALA A 315 2.79 -11.13 -8.23
N SER A 316 2.87 -11.02 -6.90
CA SER A 316 3.46 -12.06 -6.04
C SER A 316 2.50 -13.23 -5.77
N ASN A 317 1.20 -13.07 -6.04
CA ASN A 317 0.21 -14.12 -5.92
C ASN A 317 -0.75 -14.06 -7.13
N PRO A 318 -0.29 -14.45 -8.33
CA PRO A 318 -1.06 -14.30 -9.55
C PRO A 318 -2.37 -15.10 -9.45
N GLU A 319 -3.49 -14.40 -9.62
CA GLU A 319 -4.78 -15.08 -9.68
C GLU A 319 -4.87 -15.93 -10.96
N PRO A 320 -5.50 -17.12 -10.88
CA PRO A 320 -5.87 -17.90 -12.07
C PRO A 320 -6.60 -17.04 -13.10
N SER A 321 -6.21 -17.16 -14.38
CA SER A 321 -6.67 -16.24 -15.44
C SER A 321 -7.06 -16.93 -16.74
N ASN A 322 -6.73 -18.22 -16.92
CA ASN A 322 -7.16 -18.97 -18.09
C ASN A 322 -8.62 -19.40 -17.90
N LEU A 323 -9.55 -18.83 -18.66
CA LEU A 323 -10.97 -19.19 -18.59
C LEU A 323 -11.18 -20.64 -19.06
N VAL A 324 -11.68 -21.50 -18.18
CA VAL A 324 -11.90 -22.94 -18.46
C VAL A 324 -13.38 -23.33 -18.51
N PHE A 325 -14.26 -22.52 -17.91
CA PHE A 325 -15.70 -22.69 -18.01
C PHE A 325 -16.38 -21.33 -17.86
N SER A 326 -17.42 -21.09 -18.67
CA SER A 326 -18.31 -19.97 -18.46
C SER A 326 -19.73 -20.26 -18.90
N ASP A 327 -20.67 -19.54 -18.30
CA ASP A 327 -22.02 -19.36 -18.81
C ASP A 327 -22.44 -17.90 -18.61
N GLU A 328 -22.64 -17.19 -19.72
CA GLU A 328 -23.11 -15.78 -19.73
C GLU A 328 -24.65 -15.70 -19.82
N PHE A 329 -25.35 -16.83 -19.95
CA PHE A 329 -26.81 -16.89 -20.01
C PHE A 329 -27.44 -15.98 -21.11
N ASP A 330 -26.81 -15.92 -22.28
CA ASP A 330 -27.24 -15.10 -23.42
C ASP A 330 -28.38 -15.70 -24.26
N VAL A 331 -28.74 -16.98 -24.02
CA VAL A 331 -29.76 -17.69 -24.81
C VAL A 331 -31.03 -17.85 -23.99
N ASP A 332 -32.07 -17.09 -24.34
CA ASP A 332 -33.39 -17.17 -23.71
C ASP A 332 -33.96 -18.60 -23.74
N GLY A 333 -34.54 -19.05 -22.61
CA GLY A 333 -35.14 -20.37 -22.48
C GLY A 333 -34.71 -21.11 -21.22
N ALA A 334 -34.58 -22.44 -21.32
CA ALA A 334 -34.05 -23.26 -20.23
C ALA A 334 -32.51 -23.13 -20.15
N PRO A 335 -31.91 -23.33 -18.96
CA PRO A 335 -30.45 -23.39 -18.83
C PRO A 335 -29.83 -24.43 -19.78
N ASP A 336 -28.63 -24.14 -20.28
CA ASP A 336 -27.93 -25.02 -21.23
C ASP A 336 -27.73 -26.42 -20.64
N ALA A 337 -28.44 -27.40 -21.21
CA ALA A 337 -28.41 -28.78 -20.75
C ALA A 337 -27.05 -29.46 -20.95
N SER A 338 -26.13 -28.91 -21.76
CA SER A 338 -24.75 -29.39 -21.84
C SER A 338 -23.91 -28.97 -20.64
N LYS A 339 -24.30 -27.92 -19.92
CA LYS A 339 -23.61 -27.39 -18.73
C LYS A 339 -24.32 -27.73 -17.43
N TRP A 340 -25.66 -27.74 -17.44
CA TRP A 340 -26.47 -27.77 -16.22
C TRP A 340 -27.44 -28.94 -16.18
N THR A 341 -27.49 -29.62 -15.04
CA THR A 341 -28.48 -30.64 -14.69
C THR A 341 -29.42 -30.08 -13.63
N MET A 342 -30.73 -30.15 -13.88
CA MET A 342 -31.75 -29.73 -12.90
C MET A 342 -32.00 -30.83 -11.88
N GLU A 343 -31.98 -30.49 -10.59
CA GLU A 343 -32.46 -31.36 -9.51
C GLU A 343 -33.94 -31.09 -9.24
N LEU A 344 -34.71 -32.15 -9.03
CA LEU A 344 -36.17 -32.10 -8.95
C LEU A 344 -36.70 -32.66 -7.63
N GLY A 345 -37.89 -32.21 -7.24
CA GLY A 345 -38.61 -32.74 -6.09
C GLY A 345 -38.13 -32.20 -4.75
N THR A 346 -38.40 -32.96 -3.69
CA THR A 346 -38.25 -32.52 -2.29
C THR A 346 -37.00 -33.07 -1.59
N GLY A 347 -36.23 -33.91 -2.28
CA GLY A 347 -35.07 -34.58 -1.71
C GLY A 347 -35.42 -35.48 -0.51
N GLN A 348 -34.40 -36.04 0.14
CA GLN A 348 -34.59 -36.77 1.39
C GLN A 348 -34.69 -35.78 2.56
N SER A 349 -35.75 -35.86 3.36
CA SER A 349 -35.96 -35.00 4.55
C SER A 349 -35.88 -33.49 4.27
N GLY A 350 -36.38 -33.04 3.11
CA GLY A 350 -36.25 -31.64 2.69
C GLY A 350 -34.80 -31.26 2.43
N TRP A 351 -34.12 -32.05 1.58
CA TRP A 351 -32.71 -31.93 1.24
C TRP A 351 -31.74 -31.97 2.45
N GLY A 352 -32.13 -32.68 3.52
CA GLY A 352 -31.37 -32.78 4.77
C GLY A 352 -31.57 -31.59 5.73
N ASN A 353 -32.24 -30.53 5.28
CA ASN A 353 -32.37 -29.27 6.03
C ASN A 353 -33.82 -28.90 6.35
N ASN A 354 -34.78 -29.81 6.20
CA ASN A 354 -36.22 -29.57 6.40
C ASN A 354 -36.77 -28.45 5.48
N GLU A 355 -36.24 -28.36 4.27
CA GLU A 355 -36.62 -27.34 3.30
C GLU A 355 -38.09 -27.47 2.82
N ALA A 356 -38.72 -26.32 2.56
CA ALA A 356 -40.16 -26.21 2.33
C ALA A 356 -40.56 -26.24 0.85
N GLN A 357 -39.62 -26.14 -0.09
CA GLN A 357 -39.88 -26.16 -1.52
C GLN A 357 -39.87 -27.57 -2.13
N SER A 358 -40.49 -27.70 -3.30
CA SER A 358 -40.19 -28.74 -4.29
C SER A 358 -39.47 -28.11 -5.48
N TYR A 359 -38.31 -28.64 -5.87
CA TYR A 359 -37.55 -28.11 -7.00
C TYR A 359 -38.13 -28.55 -8.35
N LYS A 360 -38.20 -27.61 -9.29
CA LYS A 360 -38.75 -27.76 -10.64
C LYS A 360 -37.85 -27.08 -11.66
N ALA A 361 -37.72 -27.68 -12.84
CA ALA A 361 -36.91 -27.12 -13.92
C ALA A 361 -37.47 -25.77 -14.41
N GLU A 362 -38.80 -25.63 -14.44
CA GLU A 362 -39.51 -24.44 -14.95
C GLU A 362 -39.32 -23.19 -14.09
N ASN A 363 -38.70 -23.32 -12.91
CA ASN A 363 -38.36 -22.21 -12.02
C ASN A 363 -36.96 -21.64 -12.31
N ALA A 364 -36.18 -22.25 -13.21
CA ALA A 364 -34.93 -21.69 -13.75
C ALA A 364 -35.14 -21.30 -15.21
N VAL A 365 -35.07 -20.00 -15.50
CA VAL A 365 -35.29 -19.47 -16.85
C VAL A 365 -34.19 -18.48 -17.18
N VAL A 366 -33.54 -18.67 -18.33
CA VAL A 366 -32.68 -17.66 -18.94
C VAL A 366 -33.57 -16.68 -19.69
N SER A 367 -33.48 -15.39 -19.36
CA SER A 367 -34.21 -14.34 -20.08
C SER A 367 -33.55 -12.98 -19.92
N GLY A 368 -33.26 -12.32 -21.04
CA GLY A 368 -32.67 -10.98 -21.05
C GLY A 368 -31.21 -10.97 -20.58
N GLY A 369 -30.43 -11.96 -21.03
CA GLY A 369 -28.99 -12.06 -20.73
C GLY A 369 -28.67 -12.46 -19.29
N MET A 370 -29.57 -13.19 -18.62
CA MET A 370 -29.36 -13.64 -17.24
C MET A 370 -30.20 -14.88 -16.92
N LEU A 371 -29.66 -15.72 -16.06
CA LEU A 371 -30.40 -16.80 -15.40
C LEU A 371 -31.25 -16.25 -14.26
N LYS A 372 -32.50 -16.69 -14.17
CA LYS A 372 -33.42 -16.38 -13.08
C LYS A 372 -33.87 -17.65 -12.39
N ILE A 373 -33.41 -17.87 -11.15
CA ILE A 373 -33.92 -18.94 -10.27
C ILE A 373 -34.99 -18.34 -9.39
N THR A 374 -36.25 -18.69 -9.66
CA THR A 374 -37.42 -18.06 -9.03
C THR A 374 -38.06 -18.97 -8.00
N ALA A 375 -38.03 -18.56 -6.73
CA ALA A 375 -38.87 -19.16 -5.69
C ALA A 375 -40.30 -18.59 -5.78
N LYS A 376 -41.31 -19.45 -5.65
CA LYS A 376 -42.74 -19.10 -5.79
C LYS A 376 -43.56 -19.77 -4.71
N ALA A 377 -44.58 -19.07 -4.19
CA ALA A 377 -45.67 -19.69 -3.44
C ALA A 377 -46.61 -20.37 -4.43
N GLU A 378 -46.42 -21.68 -4.60
CA GLU A 378 -47.12 -22.51 -5.58
C GLU A 378 -47.23 -23.92 -4.99
N ALA A 379 -48.46 -24.42 -4.87
CA ALA A 379 -48.69 -25.77 -4.39
C ALA A 379 -48.27 -26.80 -5.44
N PHE A 380 -47.26 -27.62 -5.11
CA PHE A 380 -46.73 -28.64 -6.01
C PHE A 380 -46.07 -29.76 -5.21
N ASP A 381 -46.28 -31.02 -5.62
CA ASP A 381 -45.63 -32.20 -5.03
C ASP A 381 -45.71 -32.25 -3.48
N GLY A 382 -46.89 -31.93 -2.94
CA GLY A 382 -47.14 -31.92 -1.50
C GLY A 382 -46.47 -30.76 -0.73
N LYS A 383 -45.81 -29.82 -1.42
CA LYS A 383 -45.21 -28.61 -0.85
C LYS A 383 -46.01 -27.36 -1.24
N GLN A 384 -45.78 -26.27 -0.52
CA GLN A 384 -46.45 -24.98 -0.74
C GLN A 384 -45.59 -23.99 -1.54
N TYR A 385 -44.35 -24.37 -1.85
CA TYR A 385 -43.41 -23.53 -2.56
C TYR A 385 -42.70 -24.33 -3.66
N THR A 386 -42.42 -23.67 -4.77
CA THR A 386 -41.56 -24.19 -5.85
C THR A 386 -40.33 -23.31 -6.01
N SER A 387 -39.23 -23.91 -6.46
CA SER A 387 -38.00 -23.20 -6.79
C SER A 387 -37.16 -24.02 -7.78
N ALA A 388 -35.91 -23.65 -8.04
CA ALA A 388 -34.99 -24.47 -8.83
C ALA A 388 -33.66 -24.71 -8.10
N ARG A 389 -33.05 -25.85 -8.41
CA ARG A 389 -31.69 -26.24 -8.04
C ARG A 389 -31.03 -26.86 -9.25
N MET A 390 -29.84 -26.38 -9.61
CA MET A 390 -29.11 -26.82 -10.79
C MET A 390 -27.65 -27.04 -10.44
N LYS A 391 -27.04 -28.02 -11.11
CA LYS A 391 -25.66 -28.42 -10.86
C LYS A 391 -24.90 -28.74 -12.14
N THR A 392 -23.59 -28.62 -12.08
CA THR A 392 -22.66 -28.98 -13.18
C THR A 392 -22.16 -30.43 -13.08
N GLU A 393 -22.65 -31.22 -12.10
CA GLU A 393 -22.26 -32.61 -11.90
C GLU A 393 -22.35 -33.45 -13.20
N GLY A 394 -21.25 -34.15 -13.51
CA GLY A 394 -21.12 -34.98 -14.71
C GLY A 394 -20.96 -34.21 -16.01
N LYS A 395 -20.88 -32.87 -15.95
CA LYS A 395 -20.72 -31.96 -17.10
C LYS A 395 -19.48 -31.10 -16.98
N PHE A 396 -19.27 -30.52 -15.80
CA PHE A 396 -18.08 -29.76 -15.46
C PHE A 396 -17.77 -29.91 -13.97
N ASP A 397 -16.57 -30.41 -13.68
CA ASP A 397 -15.97 -30.42 -12.36
C ASP A 397 -14.49 -30.03 -12.48
N PHE A 398 -13.96 -29.38 -11.45
CA PHE A 398 -12.62 -28.81 -11.50
C PHE A 398 -12.00 -28.80 -10.10
N LYS A 399 -10.68 -28.70 -10.06
CA LYS A 399 -9.92 -28.58 -8.82
C LYS A 399 -9.02 -27.35 -8.89
N TYR A 400 -9.12 -26.51 -7.87
CA TYR A 400 -8.44 -25.23 -7.77
C TYR A 400 -8.80 -24.26 -8.90
N GLY A 401 -8.54 -22.98 -8.66
CA GLY A 401 -8.81 -21.93 -9.61
C GLY A 401 -9.45 -20.71 -8.96
N LYS A 402 -9.99 -19.85 -9.81
CA LYS A 402 -10.79 -18.69 -9.45
C LYS A 402 -12.19 -18.88 -9.99
N ILE A 403 -13.19 -18.70 -9.15
CA ILE A 403 -14.60 -18.71 -9.53
C ILE A 403 -15.12 -17.28 -9.36
N GLU A 404 -15.83 -16.76 -10.36
CA GLU A 404 -16.54 -15.47 -10.31
C GLU A 404 -17.99 -15.71 -10.73
N ILE A 405 -18.93 -15.38 -9.84
CA ILE A 405 -20.36 -15.42 -10.13
C ILE A 405 -20.93 -14.04 -9.84
N LYS A 406 -21.49 -13.40 -10.87
CA LYS A 406 -22.16 -12.11 -10.72
C LYS A 406 -23.65 -12.31 -10.56
N ALA A 407 -24.17 -11.98 -9.37
CA ALA A 407 -25.56 -12.27 -9.03
C ALA A 407 -26.20 -11.17 -8.16
N LYS A 408 -27.52 -11.08 -8.25
CA LYS A 408 -28.40 -10.32 -7.36
C LYS A 408 -29.33 -11.29 -6.66
N LEU A 409 -29.41 -11.20 -5.34
CA LEU A 409 -30.08 -12.18 -4.50
C LEU A 409 -31.57 -11.90 -4.36
N PRO A 410 -32.39 -12.93 -4.07
CA PRO A 410 -33.80 -12.73 -3.74
C PRO A 410 -33.95 -11.95 -2.43
N LYS A 411 -35.07 -11.25 -2.32
CA LYS A 411 -35.57 -10.70 -1.06
C LYS A 411 -36.69 -11.55 -0.48
N GLY A 412 -36.89 -11.41 0.83
CA GLY A 412 -38.07 -11.91 1.53
C GLY A 412 -37.72 -12.93 2.60
N SER A 413 -38.25 -12.72 3.80
CA SER A 413 -38.13 -13.65 4.93
C SER A 413 -38.46 -15.09 4.50
N GLY A 414 -37.50 -15.98 4.72
CA GLY A 414 -37.57 -17.40 4.38
C GLY A 414 -36.89 -17.81 3.06
N THR A 415 -36.41 -16.88 2.21
CA THR A 415 -35.56 -17.27 1.07
C THR A 415 -34.17 -17.66 1.54
N TRP A 416 -33.58 -18.68 0.93
CA TRP A 416 -32.21 -19.11 1.18
C TRP A 416 -31.49 -19.39 -0.15
N PRO A 417 -31.02 -18.34 -0.85
CA PRO A 417 -30.14 -18.49 -2.02
C PRO A 417 -28.77 -19.03 -1.62
N ALA A 418 -28.22 -19.91 -2.46
CA ALA A 418 -26.88 -20.46 -2.32
C ALA A 418 -26.16 -20.57 -3.66
N LEU A 419 -24.87 -20.19 -3.67
CA LEU A 419 -23.90 -20.44 -4.73
C LEU A 419 -22.76 -21.25 -4.09
N TRP A 420 -22.65 -22.52 -4.44
CA TRP A 420 -21.84 -23.45 -3.68
C TRP A 420 -21.32 -24.60 -4.53
N MET A 421 -20.48 -25.44 -3.93
CA MET A 421 -19.76 -26.51 -4.60
C MET A 421 -19.73 -27.76 -3.73
N LEU A 422 -19.85 -28.94 -4.34
CA LEU A 422 -19.75 -30.23 -3.67
C LEU A 422 -18.65 -31.08 -4.32
N GLY A 423 -17.92 -31.86 -3.52
CA GLY A 423 -16.90 -32.76 -4.03
C GLY A 423 -17.50 -33.78 -5.02
N ALA A 424 -16.93 -33.88 -6.22
CA ALA A 424 -17.39 -34.77 -7.29
C ALA A 424 -17.27 -36.27 -6.93
N ASN A 425 -16.53 -36.58 -5.87
CA ASN A 425 -16.39 -37.93 -5.33
C ASN A 425 -17.46 -38.32 -4.30
N TYR A 426 -18.51 -37.51 -4.09
CA TYR A 426 -19.54 -37.72 -3.05
C TYR A 426 -20.22 -39.10 -3.06
N ALA A 427 -20.31 -39.75 -4.23
CA ALA A 427 -20.85 -41.10 -4.34
C ALA A 427 -19.99 -42.16 -3.62
N THR A 428 -18.69 -41.91 -3.48
CA THR A 428 -17.73 -42.79 -2.78
C THR A 428 -17.26 -42.22 -1.44
N GLN A 429 -17.29 -40.90 -1.28
CA GLN A 429 -16.94 -40.18 -0.07
C GLN A 429 -18.19 -39.40 0.39
N GLN A 430 -19.10 -40.06 1.10
CA GLN A 430 -20.36 -39.44 1.47
C GLN A 430 -20.16 -38.16 2.27
N TRP A 431 -21.05 -37.19 2.12
CA TRP A 431 -21.03 -35.95 2.89
C TRP A 431 -20.95 -36.24 4.41
N PRO A 432 -20.09 -35.52 5.17
CA PRO A 432 -19.28 -34.37 4.76
C PRO A 432 -17.88 -34.73 4.22
N ALA A 433 -17.54 -36.00 4.01
CA ALA A 433 -16.19 -36.43 3.61
C ALA A 433 -15.78 -35.99 2.19
N CYS A 434 -16.73 -35.80 1.27
CA CYS A 434 -16.44 -35.20 -0.03
C CYS A 434 -16.06 -33.72 0.03
N GLY A 435 -16.37 -33.04 1.13
CA GLY A 435 -16.26 -31.60 1.25
C GLY A 435 -17.41 -30.86 0.56
N GLU A 436 -17.70 -29.69 1.10
CA GLU A 436 -18.66 -28.69 0.60
C GLU A 436 -18.03 -27.31 0.78
N LEU A 437 -18.12 -26.49 -0.26
CA LEU A 437 -17.61 -25.13 -0.28
C LEU A 437 -18.74 -24.19 -0.70
N ASP A 438 -19.25 -23.45 0.27
CA ASP A 438 -20.30 -22.47 0.08
C ASP A 438 -19.66 -21.11 -0.15
N MET A 439 -19.66 -20.68 -1.42
CA MET A 439 -19.09 -19.39 -1.81
C MET A 439 -19.94 -18.23 -1.33
N MET A 440 -21.26 -18.46 -1.31
CA MET A 440 -22.26 -17.49 -0.90
C MET A 440 -23.48 -18.25 -0.40
N GLU A 441 -23.80 -18.05 0.88
CA GLU A 441 -25.12 -18.31 1.43
C GLU A 441 -25.69 -17.01 2.00
N HIS A 442 -27.00 -16.84 1.82
CA HIS A 442 -27.73 -15.72 2.40
C HIS A 442 -29.12 -16.21 2.82
N ILE A 443 -29.66 -15.63 3.91
CA ILE A 443 -31.03 -15.89 4.33
C ILE A 443 -31.83 -14.59 4.36
N GLY A 444 -33.04 -14.60 3.80
CA GLY A 444 -33.90 -13.42 3.75
C GLY A 444 -34.38 -12.94 5.12
N ASN A 445 -34.21 -13.77 6.16
CA ASN A 445 -34.44 -13.37 7.56
C ASN A 445 -33.31 -12.51 8.15
N LYS A 446 -32.17 -12.42 7.47
CA LYS A 446 -31.03 -11.55 7.79
C LYS A 446 -30.54 -10.87 6.51
N GLN A 447 -31.35 -9.95 5.98
CA GLN A 447 -31.03 -9.28 4.72
C GLN A 447 -29.65 -8.60 4.81
N GLY A 448 -28.79 -8.90 3.83
CA GLY A 448 -27.43 -8.36 3.73
C GLY A 448 -26.34 -9.14 4.46
N GLU A 449 -26.65 -10.05 5.39
CA GLU A 449 -25.63 -10.90 6.03
C GLU A 449 -25.29 -12.08 5.10
N VAL A 450 -24.15 -12.01 4.40
CA VAL A 450 -23.69 -13.03 3.45
C VAL A 450 -22.61 -13.88 4.09
N HIS A 451 -22.73 -15.20 4.00
CA HIS A 451 -21.82 -16.19 4.57
C HIS A 451 -21.02 -16.89 3.48
N ALA A 452 -19.76 -17.19 3.78
CA ALA A 452 -19.04 -18.30 3.15
C ALA A 452 -18.81 -19.37 4.21
N THR A 453 -19.10 -20.62 3.86
CA THR A 453 -19.03 -21.75 4.79
C THR A 453 -18.32 -22.91 4.11
N LEU A 454 -17.57 -23.68 4.89
CA LEU A 454 -16.91 -24.90 4.45
C LEU A 454 -17.36 -26.04 5.35
N HIS A 455 -17.85 -27.11 4.75
CA HIS A 455 -18.19 -28.34 5.45
C HIS A 455 -17.24 -29.48 5.10
N TYR A 456 -16.72 -30.14 6.13
CA TYR A 456 -15.81 -31.29 6.02
C TYR A 456 -15.84 -32.12 7.32
N PRO A 457 -15.21 -33.31 7.38
CA PRO A 457 -15.28 -34.15 8.57
C PRO A 457 -14.86 -33.41 9.86
N GLY A 458 -15.71 -33.46 10.88
CA GLY A 458 -15.55 -32.74 12.15
C GLY A 458 -16.06 -31.29 12.16
N HIS A 459 -16.42 -30.75 10.99
CA HIS A 459 -16.82 -29.35 10.79
C HIS A 459 -17.95 -29.26 9.77
N SER A 460 -19.16 -29.72 10.13
CA SER A 460 -20.29 -29.83 9.19
C SER A 460 -21.62 -29.42 9.82
N GLY A 461 -22.64 -29.14 8.99
CA GLY A 461 -23.92 -28.60 9.45
C GLY A 461 -23.72 -27.29 10.23
N ALA A 462 -24.35 -27.14 11.39
CA ALA A 462 -24.18 -25.96 12.24
C ALA A 462 -22.73 -25.72 12.73
N GLY A 463 -21.86 -26.73 12.62
CA GLY A 463 -20.43 -26.63 12.95
C GLY A 463 -19.51 -26.36 11.76
N GLY A 464 -20.07 -25.95 10.61
CA GLY A 464 -19.28 -25.50 9.46
C GLY A 464 -18.32 -24.37 9.83
N VAL A 465 -17.21 -24.29 9.09
CA VAL A 465 -16.16 -23.28 9.32
C VAL A 465 -16.28 -22.20 8.27
N GLY A 466 -16.48 -20.96 8.70
CA GLY A 466 -16.81 -19.88 7.78
C GLY A 466 -16.63 -18.50 8.36
N GLY A 467 -16.99 -17.51 7.56
CA GLY A 467 -17.04 -16.10 7.91
C GLY A 467 -18.20 -15.42 7.20
N PHE A 468 -18.58 -14.24 7.68
CA PHE A 468 -19.65 -13.45 7.09
C PHE A 468 -19.24 -12.00 6.89
N THR A 469 -19.93 -11.34 5.98
CA THR A 469 -19.84 -9.88 5.78
C THR A 469 -21.23 -9.32 5.54
N ASN A 470 -21.38 -8.00 5.69
CA ASN A 470 -22.64 -7.30 5.48
C ASN A 470 -22.62 -6.52 4.17
N ILE A 471 -23.53 -6.86 3.25
CA ILE A 471 -23.75 -6.21 1.97
C ILE A 471 -25.23 -5.80 1.90
N PRO A 472 -25.59 -4.58 2.37
CA PRO A 472 -26.98 -4.19 2.58
C PRO A 472 -27.88 -4.27 1.34
N ASP A 473 -27.31 -4.09 0.15
CA ASP A 473 -27.99 -4.00 -1.12
C ASP A 473 -27.96 -5.30 -1.96
N VAL A 474 -27.65 -6.46 -1.35
CA VAL A 474 -27.57 -7.78 -2.03
C VAL A 474 -28.76 -8.14 -2.92
N SER A 475 -29.95 -7.59 -2.64
CA SER A 475 -31.18 -7.83 -3.39
C SER A 475 -31.59 -6.69 -4.33
N GLU A 476 -30.82 -5.61 -4.37
CA GLU A 476 -31.09 -4.39 -5.13
C GLU A 476 -30.11 -4.27 -6.31
N THR A 477 -28.84 -4.61 -6.10
CA THR A 477 -27.77 -4.51 -7.10
C THR A 477 -27.10 -5.86 -7.36
N PHE A 478 -26.34 -5.95 -8.45
CA PHE A 478 -25.53 -7.14 -8.74
C PHE A 478 -24.18 -7.01 -8.04
N HIS A 479 -23.77 -8.09 -7.37
CA HIS A 479 -22.45 -8.22 -6.77
C HIS A 479 -21.66 -9.35 -7.41
N ILE A 480 -20.34 -9.24 -7.38
CA ILE A 480 -19.43 -10.31 -7.83
C ILE A 480 -18.98 -11.12 -6.60
N TYR A 481 -19.48 -12.34 -6.51
CA TYR A 481 -19.02 -13.33 -5.54
C TYR A 481 -17.83 -14.08 -6.13
N LYS A 482 -16.66 -13.88 -5.54
CA LYS A 482 -15.40 -14.47 -6.02
C LYS A 482 -14.79 -15.40 -4.98
N THR A 483 -14.37 -16.59 -5.41
CA THR A 483 -13.55 -17.50 -4.62
C THR A 483 -12.26 -17.81 -5.34
N ILE A 484 -11.13 -17.73 -4.63
CA ILE A 484 -9.82 -18.20 -5.11
C ILE A 484 -9.41 -19.38 -4.24
N TRP A 485 -9.21 -20.52 -4.87
CA TRP A 485 -8.98 -21.79 -4.21
C TRP A 485 -7.73 -22.44 -4.77
N ASP A 486 -6.79 -22.76 -3.88
CA ASP A 486 -5.57 -23.50 -4.18
C ASP A 486 -5.29 -24.55 -3.09
N ALA A 487 -4.14 -25.23 -3.19
CA ALA A 487 -3.75 -26.28 -2.24
C ALA A 487 -3.43 -25.75 -0.83
N GLU A 488 -3.17 -24.45 -0.67
CA GLU A 488 -2.74 -23.83 0.59
C GLU A 488 -3.87 -23.03 1.25
N LYS A 489 -4.81 -22.48 0.47
CA LYS A 489 -5.89 -21.64 1.00
C LYS A 489 -7.10 -21.53 0.09
N ILE A 490 -8.21 -21.13 0.71
CA ILE A 490 -9.45 -20.75 0.05
C ILE A 490 -9.80 -19.34 0.52
N ARG A 491 -9.98 -18.41 -0.41
CA ARG A 491 -10.22 -16.99 -0.15
C ARG A 491 -11.52 -16.55 -0.78
N PHE A 492 -12.37 -15.86 -0.02
CA PHE A 492 -13.70 -15.45 -0.42
C PHE A 492 -13.80 -13.93 -0.47
N PHE A 493 -14.36 -13.44 -1.56
CA PHE A 493 -14.46 -12.02 -1.86
C PHE A 493 -15.86 -11.66 -2.33
N ILE A 494 -16.29 -10.45 -2.00
CA ILE A 494 -17.46 -9.80 -2.61
C ILE A 494 -16.98 -8.47 -3.17
N ASP A 495 -17.24 -8.22 -4.45
CA ASP A 495 -16.83 -7.00 -5.18
C ASP A 495 -15.33 -6.66 -5.03
N GLY A 496 -14.49 -7.71 -5.05
CA GLY A 496 -13.05 -7.59 -4.90
C GLY A 496 -12.55 -7.47 -3.46
N THR A 497 -13.44 -7.31 -2.47
CA THR A 497 -13.08 -7.21 -1.05
C THR A 497 -12.99 -8.60 -0.42
N LEU A 498 -11.80 -8.98 0.06
CA LEU A 498 -11.59 -10.21 0.83
C LEU A 498 -12.28 -10.10 2.19
N TYR A 499 -13.13 -11.06 2.54
CA TYR A 499 -13.77 -11.08 3.86
C TYR A 499 -13.52 -12.37 4.65
N TYR A 500 -13.08 -13.45 3.99
CA TYR A 500 -12.75 -14.70 4.67
C TYR A 500 -11.61 -15.45 3.98
N THR A 501 -10.71 -16.02 4.78
CA THR A 501 -9.64 -16.91 4.32
C THR A 501 -9.64 -18.17 5.18
N PHE A 502 -9.61 -19.32 4.53
CA PHE A 502 -9.43 -20.63 5.13
C PHE A 502 -8.07 -21.20 4.74
N ALA A 503 -7.31 -21.70 5.72
CA ALA A 503 -6.08 -22.43 5.46
C ALA A 503 -6.40 -23.85 4.98
N ASN A 504 -5.98 -24.18 3.77
CA ASN A 504 -6.12 -25.51 3.17
C ASN A 504 -4.82 -26.30 3.33
N ASP A 505 -4.95 -27.62 3.37
CA ASP A 505 -3.82 -28.53 3.39
C ASP A 505 -4.26 -29.90 2.86
N ALA A 506 -3.30 -30.81 2.66
CA ALA A 506 -3.55 -32.13 2.08
C ALA A 506 -4.50 -33.04 2.90
N SER A 507 -4.76 -32.73 4.18
CA SER A 507 -5.70 -33.49 5.02
C SER A 507 -7.17 -33.09 4.81
N LYS A 508 -7.43 -31.96 4.16
CA LYS A 508 -8.78 -31.45 3.90
C LYS A 508 -9.35 -32.04 2.59
N PRO A 509 -10.68 -32.16 2.46
CA PRO A 509 -11.29 -32.70 1.24
C PRO A 509 -11.23 -31.74 0.03
N PHE A 510 -10.87 -30.48 0.25
CA PHE A 510 -10.72 -29.43 -0.78
C PHE A 510 -9.49 -29.61 -1.69
N ASN A 511 -9.12 -30.87 -1.93
CA ASN A 511 -8.06 -31.31 -2.84
C ASN A 511 -8.58 -32.30 -3.89
N ALA A 512 -9.90 -32.55 -3.91
CA ALA A 512 -10.62 -33.28 -4.95
C ALA A 512 -11.18 -32.31 -6.02
N ASN A 513 -11.76 -32.86 -7.09
CA ASN A 513 -12.58 -32.06 -8.01
C ASN A 513 -13.93 -31.75 -7.36
N PHE A 514 -14.48 -30.58 -7.66
CA PHE A 514 -15.78 -30.11 -7.19
C PHE A 514 -16.62 -29.65 -8.38
N PHE A 515 -17.94 -29.80 -8.27
CA PHE A 515 -18.90 -29.25 -9.22
C PHE A 515 -19.73 -28.14 -8.56
N LEU A 516 -20.18 -27.19 -9.37
CA LEU A 516 -21.00 -26.03 -8.95
C LEU A 516 -22.47 -26.42 -8.76
N ILE A 517 -23.12 -25.79 -7.78
CA ILE A 517 -24.55 -25.88 -7.47
C ILE A 517 -25.10 -24.47 -7.22
N LEU A 518 -26.24 -24.16 -7.86
CA LEU A 518 -26.97 -22.91 -7.68
C LEU A 518 -28.42 -23.23 -7.32
N ASN A 519 -28.94 -22.63 -6.26
CA ASN A 519 -30.34 -22.79 -5.86
C ASN A 519 -30.88 -21.62 -5.05
N VAL A 520 -32.21 -21.61 -4.91
CA VAL A 520 -32.91 -20.84 -3.86
C VAL A 520 -33.80 -21.80 -3.07
N ALA A 521 -33.41 -22.13 -1.84
CA ALA A 521 -34.24 -22.88 -0.92
C ALA A 521 -35.27 -21.96 -0.22
N MET A 522 -36.30 -22.58 0.37
CA MET A 522 -37.34 -21.90 1.15
C MET A 522 -37.44 -22.49 2.55
N GLY A 523 -37.30 -21.65 3.56
CA GLY A 523 -37.34 -22.02 4.96
C GLY A 523 -36.22 -22.98 5.36
N GLY A 524 -36.57 -24.07 6.05
CA GLY A 524 -35.60 -25.02 6.57
C GLY A 524 -34.96 -24.56 7.88
N ASN A 525 -34.06 -25.42 8.39
CA ASN A 525 -33.42 -25.22 9.70
C ASN A 525 -32.61 -23.91 9.77
N TYR A 526 -31.99 -23.51 8.65
CA TYR A 526 -31.18 -22.29 8.55
C TYR A 526 -31.96 -21.10 7.96
N GLY A 527 -32.65 -21.31 6.83
CA GLY A 527 -33.44 -20.25 6.19
C GLY A 527 -34.59 -19.72 7.06
N GLY A 528 -35.12 -20.54 7.98
CA GLY A 528 -36.02 -20.11 9.05
C GLY A 528 -37.47 -19.86 8.62
N ALA A 529 -38.16 -18.96 9.32
CA ALA A 529 -39.57 -18.67 9.06
C ALA A 529 -39.76 -18.02 7.69
N ILE A 530 -40.84 -18.42 6.99
CA ILE A 530 -41.25 -17.83 5.71
C ILE A 530 -42.37 -16.82 5.98
N ALA A 531 -42.28 -15.62 5.40
CA ALA A 531 -43.32 -14.61 5.55
C ALA A 531 -44.68 -15.11 5.02
N PRO A 532 -45.80 -14.94 5.77
CA PRO A 532 -47.13 -15.38 5.33
C PRO A 532 -47.61 -14.79 4.00
N GLY A 533 -47.08 -13.62 3.61
CA GLY A 533 -47.40 -12.93 2.35
C GLY A 533 -46.38 -13.15 1.23
N PHE A 534 -45.46 -14.11 1.34
CA PHE A 534 -44.52 -14.40 0.27
C PHE A 534 -45.26 -14.87 -0.99
N VAL A 535 -44.98 -14.23 -2.13
CA VAL A 535 -45.55 -14.60 -3.44
C VAL A 535 -44.48 -15.18 -4.34
N SER A 536 -43.44 -14.39 -4.63
CA SER A 536 -42.31 -14.82 -5.46
C SER A 536 -41.11 -13.91 -5.26
N SER A 537 -39.91 -14.47 -5.41
CA SER A 537 -38.64 -13.74 -5.43
C SER A 537 -37.61 -14.53 -6.23
N ALA A 538 -36.67 -13.86 -6.90
CA ALA A 538 -35.71 -14.51 -7.78
C ALA A 538 -34.27 -14.17 -7.41
N MET A 539 -33.38 -15.16 -7.52
CA MET A 539 -31.95 -14.93 -7.71
C MET A 539 -31.69 -14.72 -9.20
N GLU A 540 -31.05 -13.60 -9.55
CA GLU A 540 -30.66 -13.27 -10.91
C GLU A 540 -29.15 -13.44 -11.04
N VAL A 541 -28.69 -14.20 -12.03
CA VAL A 541 -27.27 -14.47 -12.26
C VAL A 541 -26.92 -14.02 -13.67
N ASP A 542 -26.01 -13.04 -13.75
CA ASP A 542 -25.50 -12.45 -15.00
C ASP A 542 -24.51 -13.42 -15.66
N TYR A 543 -23.53 -13.93 -14.90
CA TYR A 543 -22.62 -14.96 -15.41
C TYR A 543 -22.08 -15.86 -14.31
N VAL A 544 -21.56 -17.02 -14.74
CA VAL A 544 -20.68 -17.91 -13.98
C VAL A 544 -19.38 -18.07 -14.76
N LYS A 545 -18.22 -17.83 -14.14
CA LYS A 545 -16.89 -17.98 -14.76
C LYS A 545 -15.95 -18.75 -13.84
N VAL A 546 -15.17 -19.66 -14.42
CA VAL A 546 -14.10 -20.40 -13.73
C VAL A 546 -12.80 -20.26 -14.50
N PHE A 547 -11.74 -19.89 -13.79
CA PHE A 547 -10.40 -19.68 -14.31
C PHE A 547 -9.39 -20.59 -13.63
N GLN A 548 -8.38 -21.05 -14.36
CA GLN A 548 -7.25 -21.83 -13.83
C GLN A 548 -5.89 -21.21 -14.20
#